data_AF-A0A937FFF6-F1
#
_entry.id   AF-A0A937FFF6-F1
#
_cell.length_a   1.000
_cell.length_b   1.000
_cell.length_c   1.000
_cell.angle_alpha   90.00
_cell.angle_beta   90.00
_cell.angle_gamma   90.00
#
_symmetry.space_group_name_H-M   'P 1'
#
loop_
_entity.id
_entity.type
_entity.pdbx_description
1 polymer ?
#
loop_
_entity_poly.entity_id
_entity_poly.type
_entity_poly.pdbx_seq_one_letter_code
_entity_poly.pdbx_strand_id
1 'polypeptide(L)'
;MENAMFCYQCEQTAGGKGCTKSGVCGKTPEIANLQDLLIYQLKGISCYAKPLIEKGKVIDKDIVKFVENGLFTTLTNVNFDAEVHVRLLKESQKIKEELRDQAPEGKYPDAATYNLSDTKEEMLKDSVKAGIMYDQNLDADIRSLRSTILYGLKGVSAYGHQARFIGYNNEQVDNIYFLGLESTTNDNLTLEDMIRMTMRVGDMSVQVMQTLDEANTTKYKNPSPHRVNVNTKKGPFIIVSGHDLRDLEMLLEQTEGKGINIYTHGEMLPAHGYPELKKYKHLVGNYGSAWQNQQKEFDEIPGCILMTTNCLMRPRETYKDRIFTTSVVGWDGVKYIGVSEDGTKDFSEIINKALELGGFKEEEEEKEILVGFGHNATLSHAETIINAVKEGKIRHFFLIGGCDGAKPGRNYYTDFAKMVPEDCVILTLACGKYRFNKLDFGTVAGLPRLLDVGQCNDAYSAVRIATALADAFETDVNSLPLTIVLSWYEQKAVADLLALLSLGIKGMYLGPSLPAFISPNVLQYLVDTFNITPISTPEEDLKSSLKQAN
;
A
#
# COMPACT_ATOMS: atom_id res chain seq x y z
N MET A 1 -21.07 -24.94 -10.12
CA MET A 1 -19.98 -24.21 -9.42
C MET A 1 -20.48 -23.90 -8.02
N GLU A 2 -19.83 -24.45 -6.99
CA GLU A 2 -20.26 -24.26 -5.60
C GLU A 2 -19.94 -22.85 -5.05
N ASN A 3 -19.02 -22.13 -5.70
CA ASN A 3 -18.62 -20.75 -5.39
C ASN A 3 -18.74 -19.83 -6.62
N ALA A 4 -19.17 -18.58 -6.44
CA ALA A 4 -19.33 -17.59 -7.52
C ALA A 4 -18.03 -16.79 -7.80
N MET A 5 -17.11 -16.77 -6.84
CA MET A 5 -15.78 -16.17 -6.90
C MET A 5 -14.85 -16.87 -5.89
N PHE A 6 -13.56 -16.56 -5.88
CA PHE A 6 -12.68 -16.84 -4.74
C PHE A 6 -11.62 -15.75 -4.60
N CYS A 7 -11.57 -15.09 -3.44
CA CYS A 7 -10.55 -14.07 -3.17
C CYS A 7 -10.16 -14.05 -1.69
N TYR A 8 -8.86 -14.10 -1.41
CA TYR A 8 -8.31 -14.08 -0.04
C TYR A 8 -7.14 -13.11 0.17
N GLN A 9 -6.96 -12.14 -0.74
CA GLN A 9 -5.77 -11.28 -0.77
C GLN A 9 -5.68 -10.23 0.36
N CYS A 10 -6.73 -10.05 1.16
CA CYS A 10 -6.74 -9.08 2.27
C CYS A 10 -7.09 -9.73 3.60
N GLU A 11 -6.66 -9.09 4.68
CA GLU A 11 -6.83 -9.55 6.06
C GLU A 11 -8.29 -9.85 6.40
N GLN A 12 -9.22 -9.07 5.87
CA GLN A 12 -10.66 -9.19 6.15
C GLN A 12 -11.39 -10.21 5.28
N THR A 13 -10.68 -11.11 4.60
CA THR A 13 -11.32 -12.16 3.82
C THR A 13 -12.30 -12.98 4.68
N ALA A 14 -13.42 -13.40 4.08
CA ALA A 14 -14.51 -14.03 4.80
C ALA A 14 -14.03 -15.26 5.60
N GLY A 15 -14.31 -15.25 6.90
CA GLY A 15 -13.94 -16.31 7.84
C GLY A 15 -12.42 -16.53 7.99
N GLY A 16 -11.57 -15.60 7.55
CA GLY A 16 -10.13 -15.80 7.48
C GLY A 16 -9.71 -16.90 6.50
N LYS A 17 -10.56 -17.20 5.50
CA LYS A 17 -10.33 -18.28 4.52
C LYS A 17 -10.41 -17.79 3.08
N GLY A 18 -11.51 -17.15 2.70
CA GLY A 18 -11.76 -16.80 1.30
C GLY A 18 -13.17 -16.26 1.09
N CYS A 19 -13.30 -15.17 0.35
CA CYS A 19 -14.58 -14.64 -0.11
C CYS A 19 -15.08 -15.45 -1.31
N THR A 20 -16.22 -16.16 -1.16
CA THR A 20 -16.72 -17.07 -2.21
C THR A 20 -18.05 -16.67 -2.86
N LYS A 21 -18.81 -15.76 -2.23
CA LYS A 21 -20.10 -15.26 -2.71
C LYS A 21 -20.08 -13.78 -3.05
N SER A 22 -19.40 -12.99 -2.21
CA SER A 22 -19.14 -11.57 -2.39
C SER A 22 -17.93 -11.22 -1.52
N GLY A 23 -17.16 -10.21 -1.92
CA GLY A 23 -16.06 -9.69 -1.12
C GLY A 23 -16.56 -8.90 0.08
N VAL A 24 -15.90 -9.06 1.24
CA VAL A 24 -16.17 -8.21 2.42
C VAL A 24 -15.93 -6.73 2.12
N CYS A 25 -15.02 -6.42 1.19
CA CYS A 25 -14.77 -5.08 0.67
C CYS A 25 -15.86 -4.54 -0.27
N GLY A 26 -16.91 -5.31 -0.57
CA GLY A 26 -17.95 -4.96 -1.54
C GLY A 26 -17.65 -5.38 -2.98
N LYS A 27 -16.51 -6.04 -3.24
CA LYS A 27 -16.18 -6.58 -4.57
C LYS A 27 -17.18 -7.67 -4.98
N THR A 28 -17.87 -7.48 -6.10
CA THR A 28 -18.83 -8.45 -6.64
C THR A 28 -18.10 -9.62 -7.31
N PRO A 29 -18.78 -10.77 -7.53
CA PRO A 29 -18.22 -11.87 -8.31
C PRO A 29 -17.78 -11.47 -9.72
N GLU A 30 -18.55 -10.61 -10.40
CA GLU A 30 -18.19 -10.09 -11.73
C GLU A 30 -16.82 -9.39 -11.71
N ILE A 31 -16.63 -8.43 -10.79
CA ILE A 31 -15.36 -7.71 -10.67
C ILE A 31 -14.23 -8.66 -10.26
N ALA A 32 -14.48 -9.57 -9.30
CA ALA A 32 -13.46 -10.54 -8.88
C ALA A 32 -12.98 -11.42 -10.04
N ASN A 33 -13.92 -11.94 -10.84
CA ASN A 33 -13.64 -12.81 -11.96
C ASN A 33 -12.92 -12.08 -13.11
N LEU A 34 -13.27 -10.82 -13.38
CA LEU A 34 -12.54 -9.99 -14.36
C LEU A 34 -11.11 -9.68 -13.87
N GLN A 35 -10.92 -9.43 -12.57
CA GLN A 35 -9.58 -9.25 -12.00
C GLN A 35 -8.74 -10.53 -12.09
N ASP A 36 -9.31 -11.70 -11.81
CA ASP A 36 -8.61 -12.98 -11.94
C ASP A 36 -8.16 -13.20 -13.39
N LEU A 37 -9.06 -12.97 -14.36
CA LEU A 37 -8.73 -13.10 -15.78
C LEU A 37 -7.68 -12.08 -16.23
N LEU A 38 -7.71 -10.85 -15.72
CA LEU A 38 -6.69 -9.85 -16.01
C LEU A 38 -5.32 -10.33 -15.52
N ILE A 39 -5.24 -10.83 -14.29
CA ILE A 39 -4.00 -11.39 -13.76
C ILE A 39 -3.53 -12.60 -14.58
N TYR A 40 -4.45 -13.43 -15.06
CA TYR A 40 -4.12 -14.54 -15.96
C TYR A 40 -3.51 -14.06 -17.29
N GLN A 41 -4.03 -12.97 -17.88
CA GLN A 41 -3.44 -12.34 -19.05
C GLN A 41 -2.04 -11.76 -18.76
N LEU A 42 -1.87 -11.08 -17.62
CA LEU A 42 -0.56 -10.54 -17.22
C LEU A 42 0.47 -11.65 -17.01
N LYS A 43 0.06 -12.79 -16.44
CA LYS A 43 0.91 -14.00 -16.37
C LYS A 43 1.30 -14.49 -17.76
N GLY A 44 0.37 -14.52 -18.71
CA GLY A 44 0.63 -14.89 -20.10
C GLY A 44 1.62 -13.97 -20.80
N ILE A 45 1.47 -12.64 -20.64
CA ILE A 45 2.43 -11.63 -21.08
C ILE A 45 3.82 -11.94 -20.53
N SER A 46 3.90 -12.22 -19.24
CA SER A 46 5.16 -12.52 -18.54
C SER A 46 5.86 -13.79 -19.01
N CYS A 47 5.12 -14.81 -19.41
CA CYS A 47 5.68 -16.02 -20.00
C CYS A 47 6.44 -15.74 -21.30
N TYR A 48 5.96 -14.81 -22.13
CA TYR A 48 6.67 -14.38 -23.35
C TYR A 48 7.79 -13.38 -23.06
N ALA A 49 7.60 -12.49 -22.09
CA ALA A 49 8.61 -11.49 -21.71
C ALA A 49 9.86 -12.11 -21.06
N LYS A 50 9.71 -13.12 -20.20
CA LYS A 50 10.83 -13.75 -19.49
C LYS A 50 11.99 -14.19 -20.39
N PRO A 51 11.80 -15.01 -21.44
CA PRO A 51 12.91 -15.44 -22.29
C PRO A 51 13.56 -14.29 -23.07
N LEU A 52 12.86 -13.16 -23.25
CA LEU A 52 13.43 -11.94 -23.82
C LEU A 52 14.35 -11.26 -22.81
N ILE A 53 13.88 -11.10 -21.57
CA ILE A 53 14.66 -10.53 -20.45
C ILE A 53 15.92 -11.38 -20.20
N GLU A 54 15.81 -12.71 -20.21
CA GLU A 54 16.95 -13.63 -20.02
C GLU A 54 18.00 -13.52 -21.15
N LYS A 55 17.61 -13.05 -22.33
CA LYS A 55 18.52 -12.73 -23.45
C LYS A 55 19.06 -11.29 -23.39
N GLY A 56 18.79 -10.56 -22.31
CA GLY A 56 19.22 -9.17 -22.12
C GLY A 56 18.38 -8.14 -22.86
N LYS A 57 17.17 -8.51 -23.32
CA LYS A 57 16.26 -7.54 -23.96
C LYS A 57 15.51 -6.76 -22.89
N VAL A 58 15.57 -5.43 -22.99
CA VAL A 58 14.74 -4.52 -22.21
C VAL A 58 13.31 -4.53 -22.77
N ILE A 59 12.32 -4.77 -21.92
CA ILE A 59 10.91 -4.71 -22.29
C ILE A 59 10.50 -3.24 -22.42
N ASP A 60 9.64 -2.96 -23.41
CA ASP A 60 9.12 -1.62 -23.66
C ASP A 60 8.46 -1.03 -22.40
N LYS A 61 8.73 0.25 -22.11
CA LYS A 61 8.28 0.90 -20.87
C LYS A 61 6.77 1.06 -20.80
N ASP A 62 6.06 1.14 -21.93
CA ASP A 62 4.61 1.18 -21.96
C ASP A 62 4.03 -0.20 -21.59
N ILE A 63 4.68 -1.28 -22.01
CA ILE A 63 4.32 -2.65 -21.58
C ILE A 63 4.57 -2.83 -20.08
N VAL A 64 5.73 -2.37 -19.58
CA VAL A 64 6.02 -2.38 -18.13
C VAL A 64 4.94 -1.63 -17.35
N LYS A 65 4.64 -0.39 -17.76
CA LYS A 65 3.62 0.46 -17.15
C LYS A 65 2.24 -0.20 -17.20
N PHE A 66 1.91 -0.87 -18.30
CA PHE A 66 0.65 -1.60 -18.42
C PHE A 66 0.56 -2.75 -17.39
N VAL A 67 1.61 -3.58 -17.26
CA VAL A 67 1.63 -4.68 -16.28
C VAL A 67 1.58 -4.15 -14.85
N GLU A 68 2.35 -3.11 -14.55
CA GLU A 68 2.36 -2.41 -13.26
C GLU A 68 0.95 -1.88 -12.90
N ASN A 69 0.30 -1.16 -13.82
CA ASN A 69 -1.05 -0.63 -13.62
C ASN A 69 -2.10 -1.75 -13.52
N GLY A 70 -1.95 -2.82 -14.29
CA GLY A 70 -2.82 -3.99 -14.23
C GLY A 70 -2.74 -4.67 -12.86
N LEU A 71 -1.54 -4.85 -12.32
CA LEU A 71 -1.35 -5.33 -10.94
C LEU A 71 -2.01 -4.37 -9.95
N PHE A 72 -1.71 -3.06 -10.05
CA PHE A 72 -2.22 -2.05 -9.13
C PHE A 72 -3.77 -1.95 -9.15
N THR A 73 -4.39 -2.03 -10.31
CA THR A 73 -5.86 -1.99 -10.48
C THR A 73 -6.56 -3.11 -9.70
N THR A 74 -5.88 -4.24 -9.49
CA THR A 74 -6.45 -5.41 -8.80
C THR A 74 -6.11 -5.51 -7.31
N LEU A 75 -5.51 -4.46 -6.71
CA LEU A 75 -5.37 -4.38 -5.26
C LEU A 75 -6.73 -4.20 -4.60
N THR A 76 -6.79 -4.52 -3.31
CA THR A 76 -7.98 -4.31 -2.50
C THR A 76 -8.35 -2.82 -2.46
N ASN A 77 -9.62 -2.52 -2.75
CA ASN A 77 -10.20 -1.17 -2.74
C ASN A 77 -9.58 -0.18 -3.76
N VAL A 78 -9.12 -0.67 -4.92
CA VAL A 78 -8.68 0.20 -6.03
C VAL A 78 -9.79 0.41 -7.06
N ASN A 79 -10.22 -0.64 -7.77
CA ASN A 79 -11.13 -0.50 -8.90
C ASN A 79 -12.30 -1.49 -8.86
N PHE A 80 -13.51 -0.97 -9.01
CA PHE A 80 -14.78 -1.69 -9.01
C PHE A 80 -15.63 -1.41 -10.26
N ASP A 81 -15.01 -0.90 -11.33
CA ASP A 81 -15.67 -0.60 -12.60
C ASP A 81 -15.39 -1.73 -13.61
N ALA A 82 -16.44 -2.47 -14.00
CA ALA A 82 -16.31 -3.61 -14.90
C ALA A 82 -15.80 -3.22 -16.29
N GLU A 83 -16.19 -2.04 -16.80
CA GLU A 83 -15.79 -1.59 -18.14
C GLU A 83 -14.30 -1.26 -18.19
N VAL A 84 -13.73 -0.72 -17.09
CA VAL A 84 -12.28 -0.55 -16.97
C VAL A 84 -11.57 -1.89 -17.13
N HIS A 85 -12.02 -2.94 -16.44
CA HIS A 85 -11.37 -4.25 -16.50
C HIS A 85 -11.49 -4.89 -17.88
N VAL A 86 -12.64 -4.75 -18.57
CA VAL A 86 -12.80 -5.23 -19.95
C VAL A 86 -11.85 -4.51 -20.91
N ARG A 87 -11.66 -3.19 -20.77
CA ARG A 87 -10.69 -2.45 -21.58
C ARG A 87 -9.25 -2.95 -21.35
N LEU A 88 -8.86 -3.09 -20.08
CA LEU A 88 -7.53 -3.61 -19.72
C LEU A 88 -7.32 -5.04 -20.26
N LEU A 89 -8.32 -5.91 -20.18
CA LEU A 89 -8.25 -7.25 -20.77
C LEU A 89 -7.97 -7.18 -22.28
N LYS A 90 -8.72 -6.36 -23.02
CA LYS A 90 -8.52 -6.20 -24.48
C LYS A 90 -7.14 -5.66 -24.82
N GLU A 91 -6.63 -4.70 -24.06
CA GLU A 91 -5.27 -4.16 -24.21
C GLU A 91 -4.21 -5.22 -23.90
N SER A 92 -4.40 -6.00 -22.82
CA SER A 92 -3.49 -7.08 -22.45
C SER A 92 -3.33 -8.13 -23.55
N GLN A 93 -4.41 -8.43 -24.30
CA GLN A 93 -4.34 -9.38 -25.40
C GLN A 93 -3.47 -8.86 -26.54
N LYS A 94 -3.54 -7.57 -26.86
CA LYS A 94 -2.71 -6.95 -27.90
C LYS A 94 -1.22 -7.01 -27.53
N ILE A 95 -0.90 -6.59 -26.30
CA ILE A 95 0.46 -6.64 -25.75
C ILE A 95 1.00 -8.07 -25.72
N LYS A 96 0.15 -9.04 -25.38
CA LYS A 96 0.55 -10.45 -25.33
C LYS A 96 0.92 -10.99 -26.70
N GLU A 97 0.16 -10.67 -27.74
CA GLU A 97 0.51 -11.08 -29.11
C GLU A 97 1.79 -10.37 -29.60
N GLU A 98 1.97 -9.07 -29.28
CA GLU A 98 3.19 -8.35 -29.62
C GLU A 98 4.45 -9.02 -29.04
N LEU A 99 4.41 -9.44 -27.77
CA LEU A 99 5.53 -10.13 -27.14
C LEU A 99 5.69 -11.58 -27.64
N ARG A 100 4.58 -12.25 -27.96
CA ARG A 100 4.58 -13.61 -28.51
C ARG A 100 5.32 -13.67 -29.85
N ASP A 101 5.12 -12.69 -30.73
CA ASP A 101 5.80 -12.61 -32.03
C ASP A 101 7.33 -12.48 -31.90
N GLN A 102 7.81 -12.01 -30.75
CA GLN A 102 9.22 -11.80 -30.46
C GLN A 102 9.83 -12.96 -29.66
N ALA A 103 9.00 -13.70 -28.94
CA ALA A 103 9.41 -14.79 -28.06
C ALA A 103 9.90 -16.00 -28.88
N PRO A 104 10.85 -16.80 -28.35
CA PRO A 104 11.30 -18.01 -29.03
C PRO A 104 10.15 -19.01 -29.22
N GLU A 105 10.20 -19.80 -30.28
CA GLU A 105 9.28 -20.93 -30.43
C GLU A 105 9.46 -21.93 -29.27
N GLY A 106 8.36 -22.42 -28.71
CA GLY A 106 8.41 -23.33 -27.58
C GLY A 106 7.03 -23.67 -27.01
N LYS A 107 7.03 -24.56 -26.02
CA LYS A 107 5.83 -24.89 -25.25
C LYS A 107 5.67 -23.86 -24.13
N TYR A 108 4.57 -23.14 -24.16
CA TYR A 108 4.22 -22.16 -23.13
C TYR A 108 3.03 -22.63 -22.28
N PRO A 109 2.89 -22.17 -21.02
CA PRO A 109 1.73 -22.45 -20.18
C PRO A 109 0.42 -21.92 -20.79
N ASP A 110 -0.71 -22.49 -20.36
CA ASP A 110 -2.05 -22.13 -20.85
C ASP A 110 -2.36 -20.62 -20.74
N ALA A 111 -1.82 -19.95 -19.72
CA ALA A 111 -1.97 -18.50 -19.56
C ALA A 111 -1.42 -17.70 -20.75
N ALA A 112 -0.31 -18.18 -21.33
CA ALA A 112 0.35 -17.54 -22.47
C ALA A 112 -0.38 -17.83 -23.79
N THR A 113 -0.90 -19.04 -23.97
CA THR A 113 -1.53 -19.49 -25.23
C THR A 113 -3.03 -19.21 -25.31
N TYR A 114 -3.68 -18.92 -24.17
CA TYR A 114 -5.08 -18.50 -24.14
C TYR A 114 -5.32 -17.24 -24.98
N ASN A 115 -6.37 -17.20 -25.79
CA ASN A 115 -6.81 -15.99 -26.47
C ASN A 115 -8.06 -15.44 -25.79
N LEU A 116 -8.04 -14.15 -25.48
CA LEU A 116 -9.17 -13.46 -24.85
C LEU A 116 -10.42 -13.54 -25.73
N SER A 117 -11.56 -13.93 -25.14
CA SER A 117 -12.87 -13.88 -25.79
C SER A 117 -13.34 -12.44 -26.06
N ASP A 118 -14.20 -12.25 -27.06
CA ASP A 118 -14.59 -10.91 -27.55
C ASP A 118 -15.57 -10.17 -26.63
N THR A 119 -16.48 -10.92 -25.98
CA THR A 119 -17.57 -10.39 -25.16
C THR A 119 -17.30 -10.53 -23.65
N LYS A 120 -17.84 -9.61 -22.84
CA LYS A 120 -17.67 -9.67 -21.37
C LYS A 120 -18.26 -10.95 -20.79
N GLU A 121 -19.41 -11.40 -21.30
CA GLU A 121 -20.09 -12.62 -20.88
C GLU A 121 -19.24 -13.87 -21.12
N GLU A 122 -18.48 -13.92 -22.22
CA GLU A 122 -17.55 -15.01 -22.51
C GLU A 122 -16.27 -14.90 -21.68
N MET A 123 -15.73 -13.68 -21.50
CA MET A 123 -14.62 -13.45 -20.57
C MET A 123 -14.95 -13.94 -19.15
N LEU A 124 -16.17 -13.70 -18.66
CA LEU A 124 -16.63 -14.20 -17.36
C LEU A 124 -16.80 -15.73 -17.31
N LYS A 125 -16.99 -16.41 -18.44
CA LYS A 125 -16.93 -17.87 -18.49
C LYS A 125 -15.48 -18.36 -18.46
N ASP A 126 -14.60 -17.68 -19.19
CA ASP A 126 -13.17 -17.99 -19.22
C ASP A 126 -12.48 -17.78 -17.88
N SER A 127 -12.89 -16.80 -17.09
CA SER A 127 -12.27 -16.47 -15.80
C SER A 127 -12.25 -17.62 -14.80
N VAL A 128 -13.09 -18.65 -14.97
CA VAL A 128 -13.09 -19.84 -14.11
C VAL A 128 -11.71 -20.51 -14.10
N LYS A 129 -11.00 -20.56 -15.23
CA LYS A 129 -9.65 -21.15 -15.31
C LYS A 129 -8.55 -20.26 -14.70
N ALA A 130 -8.84 -18.98 -14.54
CA ALA A 130 -7.94 -18.00 -13.95
C ALA A 130 -8.00 -17.99 -12.41
N GLY A 131 -9.04 -18.58 -11.82
CA GLY A 131 -9.28 -18.57 -10.38
C GLY A 131 -8.16 -19.26 -9.60
N ILE A 132 -7.84 -18.71 -8.41
CA ILE A 132 -6.79 -19.21 -7.51
C ILE A 132 -7.00 -20.68 -7.11
N MET A 133 -8.26 -21.11 -7.01
CA MET A 133 -8.66 -22.47 -6.65
C MET A 133 -9.04 -23.31 -7.87
N TYR A 134 -8.69 -22.90 -9.09
CA TYR A 134 -9.08 -23.66 -10.29
C TYR A 134 -8.47 -25.07 -10.30
N ASP A 135 -7.15 -25.17 -10.11
CA ASP A 135 -6.47 -26.45 -9.94
C ASP A 135 -6.61 -26.93 -8.49
N GLN A 136 -7.52 -27.90 -8.30
CA GLN A 136 -7.78 -28.53 -7.00
C GLN A 136 -6.64 -29.45 -6.54
N ASN A 137 -5.80 -29.92 -7.46
CA ASN A 137 -4.68 -30.80 -7.17
C ASN A 137 -3.37 -30.05 -6.89
N LEU A 138 -3.35 -28.72 -7.12
CA LEU A 138 -2.19 -27.90 -6.80
C LEU A 138 -1.87 -27.99 -5.31
N ASP A 139 -0.62 -28.32 -5.01
CA ASP A 139 -0.07 -28.36 -3.66
C ASP A 139 -0.37 -27.05 -2.90
N ALA A 140 -0.77 -27.17 -1.63
CA ALA A 140 -1.22 -26.03 -0.83
C ALA A 140 -0.08 -25.05 -0.52
N ASP A 141 1.16 -25.53 -0.38
CA ASP A 141 2.34 -24.71 -0.10
C ASP A 141 2.78 -23.98 -1.37
N ILE A 142 2.73 -24.66 -2.53
CA ILE A 142 2.95 -24.01 -3.83
C ILE A 142 1.88 -22.95 -4.10
N ARG A 143 0.59 -23.24 -3.87
CA ARG A 143 -0.50 -22.25 -4.01
C ARG A 143 -0.29 -21.05 -3.08
N SER A 144 0.18 -21.32 -1.85
CA SER A 144 0.49 -20.30 -0.87
C SER A 144 1.59 -19.37 -1.36
N LEU A 145 2.75 -19.90 -1.77
CA LEU A 145 3.87 -19.09 -2.25
C LEU A 145 3.56 -18.36 -3.56
N ARG A 146 2.84 -18.99 -4.51
CA ARG A 146 2.38 -18.31 -5.74
C ARG A 146 1.52 -17.09 -5.42
N SER A 147 0.68 -17.19 -4.40
CA SER A 147 -0.18 -16.08 -3.96
C SER A 147 0.60 -15.02 -3.21
N THR A 148 1.55 -15.41 -2.35
CA THR A 148 2.46 -14.48 -1.68
C THR A 148 3.29 -13.67 -2.68
N ILE A 149 3.86 -14.32 -3.70
CA ILE A 149 4.58 -13.65 -4.81
C ILE A 149 3.66 -12.66 -5.51
N LEU A 150 2.48 -13.10 -5.95
CA LEU A 150 1.52 -12.23 -6.65
C LEU A 150 1.13 -11.01 -5.81
N TYR A 151 0.87 -11.20 -4.51
CA TYR A 151 0.46 -10.11 -3.62
C TYR A 151 1.62 -9.17 -3.26
N GLY A 152 2.85 -9.70 -3.15
CA GLY A 152 4.04 -8.87 -3.08
C GLY A 152 4.21 -7.99 -4.34
N LEU A 153 4.12 -8.57 -5.53
CA LEU A 153 4.21 -7.85 -6.81
C LEU A 153 3.14 -6.75 -6.94
N LYS A 154 1.92 -7.02 -6.45
CA LYS A 154 0.85 -6.03 -6.36
C LYS A 154 1.26 -4.83 -5.50
N GLY A 155 1.81 -5.05 -4.31
CA GLY A 155 2.33 -3.95 -3.48
C GLY A 155 3.49 -3.19 -4.15
N VAL A 156 4.46 -3.91 -4.71
CA VAL A 156 5.59 -3.33 -5.47
C VAL A 156 5.10 -2.47 -6.64
N SER A 157 4.04 -2.90 -7.34
CA SER A 157 3.47 -2.13 -8.46
C SER A 157 2.85 -0.80 -8.03
N ALA A 158 2.29 -0.72 -6.82
CA ALA A 158 1.69 0.51 -6.33
C ALA A 158 2.75 1.58 -5.99
N TYR A 159 3.92 1.16 -5.50
CA TYR A 159 5.06 2.06 -5.28
C TYR A 159 5.75 2.44 -6.60
N GLY A 160 5.94 1.46 -7.50
CA GLY A 160 6.51 1.69 -8.83
C GLY A 160 5.70 2.68 -9.66
N HIS A 161 4.37 2.53 -9.63
CA HIS A 161 3.42 3.44 -10.29
C HIS A 161 3.64 4.90 -9.88
N GLN A 162 3.72 5.16 -8.57
CA GLN A 162 3.88 6.51 -8.05
C GLN A 162 5.24 7.10 -8.41
N ALA A 163 6.31 6.31 -8.30
CA ALA A 163 7.65 6.75 -8.69
C ALA A 163 7.69 7.09 -10.19
N ARG A 164 7.09 6.24 -11.04
CA ARG A 164 7.02 6.42 -12.49
C ARG A 164 6.22 7.65 -12.88
N PHE A 165 5.16 7.98 -12.14
CA PHE A 165 4.35 9.16 -12.43
C PHE A 165 5.11 10.48 -12.27
N ILE A 166 6.15 10.51 -11.44
CA ILE A 166 7.08 11.64 -11.29
C ILE A 166 8.42 11.45 -12.01
N GLY A 167 8.51 10.46 -12.91
CA GLY A 167 9.65 10.28 -13.82
C GLY A 167 10.79 9.40 -13.30
N TYR A 168 10.58 8.64 -12.22
CA TYR A 168 11.58 7.73 -11.65
C TYR A 168 11.22 6.28 -11.95
N ASN A 169 12.20 5.46 -12.31
CA ASN A 169 12.01 4.04 -12.54
C ASN A 169 13.27 3.25 -12.14
N ASN A 170 13.12 1.94 -12.00
CA ASN A 170 14.22 1.03 -11.73
C ASN A 170 14.03 -0.23 -12.60
N GLU A 171 15.01 -0.54 -13.44
CA GLU A 171 14.91 -1.66 -14.39
C GLU A 171 14.81 -3.03 -13.70
N GLN A 172 15.45 -3.20 -12.54
CA GLN A 172 15.33 -4.46 -11.78
C GLN A 172 13.90 -4.64 -11.26
N VAL A 173 13.28 -3.55 -10.79
CA VAL A 173 11.86 -3.52 -10.40
C VAL A 173 10.97 -3.78 -11.61
N ASP A 174 11.23 -3.15 -12.75
CA ASP A 174 10.47 -3.38 -13.99
C ASP A 174 10.49 -4.86 -14.40
N ASN A 175 11.67 -5.51 -14.32
CA ASN A 175 11.85 -6.91 -14.69
C ASN A 175 11.15 -7.88 -13.71
N ILE A 176 11.06 -7.56 -12.42
CA ILE A 176 10.49 -8.49 -11.44
C ILE A 176 8.99 -8.73 -11.64
N TYR A 177 8.26 -7.76 -12.22
CA TYR A 177 6.86 -7.95 -12.55
C TYR A 177 6.68 -9.17 -13.46
N PHE A 178 7.53 -9.29 -14.50
CA PHE A 178 7.48 -10.41 -15.43
C PHE A 178 8.03 -11.69 -14.82
N LEU A 179 9.21 -11.63 -14.21
CA LEU A 179 9.86 -12.83 -13.66
C LEU A 179 9.04 -13.46 -12.53
N GLY A 180 8.45 -12.64 -11.65
CA GLY A 180 7.61 -13.11 -10.57
C GLY A 180 6.25 -13.60 -11.05
N LEU A 181 5.61 -12.95 -12.03
CA LEU A 181 4.34 -13.44 -12.58
C LEU A 181 4.51 -14.77 -13.33
N GLU A 182 5.55 -14.91 -14.16
CA GLU A 182 5.85 -16.17 -14.85
C GLU A 182 6.12 -17.30 -13.87
N SER A 183 6.84 -17.05 -12.78
CA SER A 183 7.14 -18.10 -11.79
C SER A 183 5.86 -18.70 -11.22
N THR A 184 4.78 -17.92 -11.11
CA THR A 184 3.47 -18.42 -10.63
C THR A 184 2.72 -19.30 -11.63
N THR A 185 3.26 -19.52 -12.83
CA THR A 185 2.73 -20.41 -13.86
C THR A 185 3.65 -21.59 -14.16
N ASN A 186 4.84 -21.61 -13.58
CA ASN A 186 5.86 -22.58 -13.88
C ASN A 186 5.78 -23.75 -12.87
N ASP A 187 5.27 -24.88 -13.33
CA ASP A 187 5.09 -26.08 -12.50
C ASP A 187 6.39 -26.89 -12.30
N ASN A 188 7.50 -26.48 -12.93
CA ASN A 188 8.81 -27.11 -12.73
C ASN A 188 9.59 -26.53 -11.55
N LEU A 189 9.12 -25.43 -10.95
CA LEU A 189 9.78 -24.79 -9.82
C LEU A 189 9.52 -25.57 -8.53
N THR A 190 10.59 -25.80 -7.78
CA THR A 190 10.50 -26.43 -6.46
C THR A 190 9.99 -25.45 -5.41
N LEU A 191 9.64 -25.96 -4.22
CA LEU A 191 9.29 -25.13 -3.07
C LEU A 191 10.41 -24.13 -2.72
N GLU A 192 11.67 -24.57 -2.76
CA GLU A 192 12.84 -23.74 -2.50
C GLU A 192 12.98 -22.61 -3.54
N ASP A 193 12.73 -22.90 -4.81
CA ASP A 193 12.76 -21.88 -5.88
C ASP A 193 11.68 -20.81 -5.66
N MET A 194 10.49 -21.23 -5.22
CA MET A 194 9.39 -20.31 -4.91
C MET A 194 9.68 -19.45 -3.66
N ILE A 195 10.34 -20.01 -2.63
CA ILE A 195 10.81 -19.24 -1.47
C ILE A 195 11.85 -18.21 -1.92
N ARG A 196 12.83 -18.61 -2.75
CA ARG A 196 13.84 -17.69 -3.31
C ARG A 196 13.20 -16.57 -4.12
N MET A 197 12.19 -16.88 -4.94
CA MET A 197 11.45 -15.85 -5.68
C MET A 197 10.68 -14.92 -4.73
N THR A 198 10.10 -15.44 -3.65
CA THR A 198 9.42 -14.62 -2.62
C THR A 198 10.37 -13.63 -1.97
N MET A 199 11.59 -14.04 -1.62
CA MET A 199 12.62 -13.14 -1.08
C MET A 199 13.09 -12.13 -2.13
N ARG A 200 13.25 -12.54 -3.40
CA ARG A 200 13.59 -11.63 -4.49
C ARG A 200 12.53 -10.55 -4.71
N VAL A 201 11.24 -10.87 -4.56
CA VAL A 201 10.17 -9.86 -4.57
C VAL A 201 10.32 -8.90 -3.38
N GLY A 202 10.72 -9.41 -2.21
CA GLY A 202 11.09 -8.57 -1.05
C GLY A 202 12.24 -7.61 -1.35
N ASP A 203 13.31 -8.08 -1.99
CA ASP A 203 14.44 -7.22 -2.39
C ASP A 203 13.99 -6.11 -3.35
N MET A 204 13.11 -6.44 -4.30
CA MET A 204 12.56 -5.45 -5.22
C MET A 204 11.57 -4.50 -4.54
N SER A 205 10.92 -4.94 -3.46
CA SER A 205 10.12 -4.07 -2.60
C SER A 205 11.00 -3.02 -1.91
N VAL A 206 12.16 -3.41 -1.37
CA VAL A 206 13.15 -2.46 -0.83
C VAL A 206 13.58 -1.47 -1.91
N GLN A 207 13.92 -1.95 -3.12
CA GLN A 207 14.40 -1.09 -4.19
C GLN A 207 13.34 -0.11 -4.71
N VAL A 208 12.09 -0.54 -4.87
CA VAL A 208 11.02 0.36 -5.35
C VAL A 208 10.67 1.39 -4.29
N MET A 209 10.66 1.04 -3.00
CA MET A 209 10.44 2.01 -1.93
C MET A 209 11.59 3.01 -1.85
N GLN A 210 12.84 2.57 -2.03
CA GLN A 210 13.99 3.49 -2.16
C GLN A 210 13.81 4.44 -3.35
N THR A 211 13.40 3.91 -4.51
CA THR A 211 13.18 4.72 -5.72
C THR A 211 12.09 5.77 -5.49
N LEU A 212 10.99 5.39 -4.82
CA LEU A 212 9.90 6.30 -4.47
C LEU A 212 10.31 7.34 -3.41
N ASP A 213 11.08 6.95 -2.40
CA ASP A 213 11.66 7.85 -1.39
C ASP A 213 12.54 8.91 -2.07
N GLU A 214 13.46 8.51 -2.94
CA GLU A 214 14.32 9.42 -3.70
C GLU A 214 13.48 10.37 -4.57
N ALA A 215 12.49 9.83 -5.27
CA ALA A 215 11.62 10.60 -6.15
C ALA A 215 10.83 11.68 -5.37
N ASN A 216 10.20 11.29 -4.26
CA ASN A 216 9.43 12.19 -3.41
C ASN A 216 10.32 13.22 -2.70
N THR A 217 11.43 12.80 -2.09
CA THR A 217 12.31 13.70 -1.33
C THR A 217 13.13 14.62 -2.24
N THR A 218 13.44 14.23 -3.47
CA THR A 218 14.08 15.12 -4.44
C THR A 218 13.12 16.19 -4.91
N LYS A 219 11.90 15.79 -5.28
CA LYS A 219 10.88 16.68 -5.81
C LYS A 219 10.30 17.61 -4.76
N TYR A 220 9.92 17.06 -3.60
CA TYR A 220 9.18 17.79 -2.56
C TYR A 220 10.00 18.19 -1.33
N LYS A 221 11.31 17.88 -1.35
CA LYS A 221 12.27 17.99 -0.23
C LYS A 221 11.98 17.01 0.91
N ASN A 222 12.99 16.71 1.71
CA ASN A 222 12.84 15.81 2.86
C ASN A 222 11.73 16.31 3.80
N PRO A 223 10.83 15.42 4.28
CA PRO A 223 9.87 15.75 5.31
C PRO A 223 10.55 16.33 6.55
N SER A 224 9.89 17.29 7.19
CA SER A 224 10.33 17.84 8.47
C SER A 224 9.17 17.92 9.47
N PRO A 225 9.44 17.89 10.79
CA PRO A 225 8.41 17.99 11.81
C PRO A 225 7.45 19.15 11.55
N HIS A 226 6.15 18.87 11.51
CA HIS A 226 5.12 19.85 11.23
C HIS A 226 3.85 19.52 12.01
N ARG A 227 3.20 20.57 12.55
CA ARG A 227 1.92 20.47 13.24
C ARG A 227 0.80 20.57 12.20
N VAL A 228 -0.14 19.63 12.24
CA VAL A 228 -1.22 19.52 11.26
C VAL A 228 -2.54 19.63 11.98
N ASN A 229 -3.34 20.62 11.61
CA ASN A 229 -4.70 20.75 12.10
C ASN A 229 -5.56 19.56 11.61
N VAL A 230 -6.31 18.93 12.51
CA VAL A 230 -7.23 17.82 12.22
C VAL A 230 -8.70 18.18 12.38
N ASN A 231 -8.99 19.45 12.60
CA ASN A 231 -10.33 20.01 12.73
C ASN A 231 -10.68 20.88 11.52
N THR A 232 -11.96 21.17 11.35
CA THR A 232 -12.47 21.84 10.14
C THR A 232 -12.25 23.35 10.14
N LYS A 233 -11.98 23.88 8.95
CA LYS A 233 -11.93 25.29 8.56
C LYS A 233 -13.14 25.64 7.70
N LYS A 234 -13.67 26.83 7.93
CA LYS A 234 -14.80 27.42 7.21
C LYS A 234 -14.46 27.61 5.73
N GLY A 235 -15.45 27.42 4.87
CA GLY A 235 -15.40 27.68 3.42
C GLY A 235 -15.31 26.42 2.55
N PRO A 236 -15.39 26.59 1.22
CA PRO A 236 -15.33 25.51 0.22
C PRO A 236 -14.12 24.61 0.42
N PHE A 237 -14.25 23.32 0.15
CA PHE A 237 -13.12 22.41 0.33
C PHE A 237 -13.11 21.18 -0.58
N ILE A 238 -11.91 20.62 -0.76
CA ILE A 238 -11.65 19.33 -1.39
C ILE A 238 -10.81 18.48 -0.43
N ILE A 239 -11.23 17.23 -0.21
CA ILE A 239 -10.48 16.22 0.54
C ILE A 239 -9.73 15.33 -0.46
N VAL A 240 -8.41 15.24 -0.34
CA VAL A 240 -7.56 14.36 -1.14
C VAL A 240 -7.19 13.13 -0.30
N SER A 241 -7.51 11.96 -0.83
CA SER A 241 -7.28 10.65 -0.18
C SER A 241 -6.51 9.74 -1.12
N GLY A 242 -5.81 8.75 -0.57
CA GLY A 242 -4.88 7.89 -1.30
C GLY A 242 -3.44 8.23 -0.94
N HIS A 243 -2.52 8.16 -1.90
CA HIS A 243 -1.07 8.28 -1.62
C HIS A 243 -0.34 9.24 -2.57
N ASP A 244 -0.92 9.57 -3.73
CA ASP A 244 -0.20 10.25 -4.80
C ASP A 244 0.03 11.75 -4.51
N LEU A 245 1.30 12.09 -4.25
CA LEU A 245 1.71 13.47 -3.94
C LEU A 245 1.70 14.38 -5.17
N ARG A 246 1.83 13.84 -6.38
CA ARG A 246 1.80 14.63 -7.62
C ARG A 246 0.38 15.09 -7.95
N ASP A 247 -0.60 14.24 -7.68
CA ASP A 247 -2.01 14.65 -7.77
C ASP A 247 -2.34 15.78 -6.78
N LEU A 248 -1.84 15.70 -5.55
CA LEU A 248 -1.99 16.77 -4.58
C LEU A 248 -1.30 18.06 -5.04
N GLU A 249 -0.06 18.00 -5.53
CA GLU A 249 0.67 19.16 -6.07
C GLU A 249 -0.12 19.86 -7.18
N MET A 250 -0.56 19.11 -8.21
CA MET A 250 -1.32 19.67 -9.33
C MET A 250 -2.67 20.26 -8.88
N LEU A 251 -3.33 19.65 -7.89
CA LEU A 251 -4.56 20.20 -7.32
C LEU A 251 -4.28 21.51 -6.56
N LEU A 252 -3.21 21.56 -5.75
CA LEU A 252 -2.80 22.76 -5.01
C LEU A 252 -2.50 23.92 -5.97
N GLU A 253 -1.75 23.66 -7.03
CA GLU A 253 -1.45 24.63 -8.09
C GLU A 253 -2.73 25.18 -8.74
N GLN A 254 -3.68 24.31 -9.06
CA GLN A 254 -4.93 24.70 -9.73
C GLN A 254 -5.97 25.36 -8.79
N THR A 255 -5.80 25.24 -7.48
CA THR A 255 -6.70 25.79 -6.44
C THR A 255 -6.16 27.05 -5.76
N GLU A 256 -4.89 27.38 -5.97
CA GLU A 256 -4.26 28.60 -5.44
C GLU A 256 -5.08 29.85 -5.79
N GLY A 257 -5.36 30.68 -4.78
CA GLY A 257 -6.13 31.92 -4.94
C GLY A 257 -7.64 31.74 -5.18
N LYS A 258 -8.19 30.52 -5.19
CA LYS A 258 -9.63 30.27 -5.42
C LYS A 258 -10.49 30.26 -4.16
N GLY A 259 -9.89 30.38 -2.97
CA GLY A 259 -10.60 30.33 -1.69
C GLY A 259 -11.16 28.94 -1.34
N ILE A 260 -10.50 27.88 -1.80
CA ILE A 260 -10.84 26.48 -1.51
C ILE A 260 -9.82 25.92 -0.53
N ASN A 261 -10.28 25.37 0.58
CA ASN A 261 -9.47 24.63 1.53
C ASN A 261 -9.17 23.23 0.99
N ILE A 262 -7.92 22.80 1.03
CA ILE A 262 -7.50 21.45 0.69
C ILE A 262 -7.19 20.69 1.98
N TYR A 263 -7.86 19.57 2.17
CA TYR A 263 -7.58 18.62 3.23
C TYR A 263 -6.93 17.38 2.68
N THR A 264 -5.98 16.81 3.41
CA THR A 264 -5.58 15.42 3.23
C THR A 264 -6.53 14.49 3.98
N HIS A 265 -6.58 13.22 3.59
CA HIS A 265 -7.28 12.17 4.32
C HIS A 265 -6.50 10.85 4.23
N GLY A 266 -6.51 10.07 5.31
CA GLY A 266 -5.84 8.77 5.37
C GLY A 266 -4.35 8.87 5.06
N GLU A 267 -3.91 8.14 4.05
CA GLU A 267 -2.49 8.05 3.66
C GLU A 267 -1.93 9.32 3.00
N MET A 268 -2.74 10.36 2.80
CA MET A 268 -2.25 11.67 2.37
C MET A 268 -1.74 12.54 3.53
N LEU A 269 -1.98 12.18 4.80
CA LEU A 269 -1.52 12.95 5.97
C LEU A 269 -0.02 13.31 5.93
N PRO A 270 0.90 12.41 5.52
CA PRO A 270 2.33 12.73 5.48
C PRO A 270 2.73 13.84 4.51
N ALA A 271 1.87 14.21 3.55
CA ALA A 271 2.12 15.31 2.62
C ALA A 271 2.45 16.64 3.35
N HIS A 272 1.88 16.84 4.54
CA HIS A 272 2.13 18.00 5.40
C HIS A 272 3.57 18.08 5.94
N GLY A 273 4.35 16.99 5.90
CA GLY A 273 5.76 17.00 6.25
C GLY A 273 6.64 17.67 5.19
N TYR A 274 6.23 17.59 3.92
CA TYR A 274 7.03 17.97 2.75
C TYR A 274 7.03 19.49 2.51
N PRO A 275 8.21 20.15 2.52
CA PRO A 275 8.32 21.61 2.32
C PRO A 275 7.65 22.16 1.06
N GLU A 276 7.76 21.48 -0.08
CA GLU A 276 7.17 21.99 -1.34
C GLU A 276 5.65 21.85 -1.41
N LEU A 277 5.04 21.04 -0.53
CA LEU A 277 3.59 20.89 -0.45
C LEU A 277 2.99 21.79 0.65
N LYS A 278 3.61 21.83 1.83
CA LYS A 278 3.11 22.65 2.96
C LYS A 278 3.32 24.16 2.79
N LYS A 279 4.02 24.60 1.74
CA LYS A 279 4.13 26.04 1.40
C LYS A 279 2.79 26.64 0.96
N TYR A 280 1.86 25.81 0.47
CA TYR A 280 0.53 26.23 0.04
C TYR A 280 -0.37 26.45 1.25
N LYS A 281 -0.75 27.70 1.53
CA LYS A 281 -1.48 28.07 2.76
C LYS A 281 -2.89 27.49 2.83
N HIS A 282 -3.48 27.15 1.69
CA HIS A 282 -4.80 26.52 1.60
C HIS A 282 -4.73 24.99 1.72
N LEU A 283 -3.54 24.38 1.89
CA LEU A 283 -3.42 23.02 2.44
C LEU A 283 -3.63 23.09 3.96
N VAL A 284 -4.89 23.10 4.39
CA VAL A 284 -5.26 23.57 5.74
C VAL A 284 -5.18 22.51 6.84
N GLY A 285 -5.12 21.23 6.49
CA GLY A 285 -5.08 20.16 7.50
C GLY A 285 -5.39 18.77 6.97
N ASN A 286 -5.66 17.85 7.90
CA ASN A 286 -6.08 16.48 7.60
C ASN A 286 -7.47 16.19 8.14
N TYR A 287 -8.40 15.83 7.26
CA TYR A 287 -9.76 15.47 7.64
C TYR A 287 -9.88 13.99 8.01
N GLY A 288 -10.64 13.69 9.06
CA GLY A 288 -11.07 12.33 9.38
C GLY A 288 -9.99 11.42 9.99
N SER A 289 -9.98 10.17 9.57
CA SER A 289 -9.11 9.11 10.10
C SER A 289 -8.63 8.12 9.01
N ALA A 290 -8.53 6.83 9.32
CA ALA A 290 -8.16 5.81 8.35
C ALA A 290 -9.33 5.43 7.43
N TRP A 291 -8.99 4.80 6.31
CA TRP A 291 -9.88 4.56 5.17
C TRP A 291 -11.19 3.86 5.51
N GLN A 292 -11.24 2.99 6.52
CA GLN A 292 -12.45 2.22 6.85
C GLN A 292 -13.60 3.09 7.38
N ASN A 293 -13.32 4.33 7.78
CA ASN A 293 -14.32 5.26 8.30
C ASN A 293 -14.89 6.20 7.22
N GLN A 294 -14.37 6.14 5.98
CA GLN A 294 -14.75 7.04 4.88
C GLN A 294 -16.26 7.15 4.67
N GLN A 295 -17.00 6.04 4.73
CA GLN A 295 -18.46 6.08 4.53
C GLN A 295 -19.20 6.91 5.58
N LYS A 296 -18.66 7.01 6.80
CA LYS A 296 -19.20 7.85 7.87
C LYS A 296 -18.64 9.27 7.78
N GLU A 297 -17.35 9.40 7.51
CA GLU A 297 -16.65 10.69 7.48
C GLU A 297 -17.00 11.52 6.25
N PHE A 298 -17.28 10.89 5.10
CA PHE A 298 -17.67 11.59 3.87
C PHE A 298 -19.18 11.75 3.72
N ASP A 299 -19.96 11.21 4.65
CA ASP A 299 -21.41 11.31 4.56
C ASP A 299 -21.86 12.76 4.72
N GLU A 300 -22.72 13.21 3.81
CA GLU A 300 -23.32 14.55 3.80
C GLU A 300 -22.36 15.76 3.82
N ILE A 301 -21.04 15.55 3.67
CA ILE A 301 -20.07 16.65 3.73
C ILE A 301 -20.34 17.68 2.61
N PRO A 302 -20.29 19.00 2.88
CA PRO A 302 -20.55 20.02 1.87
C PRO A 302 -19.32 20.34 1.00
N GLY A 303 -18.56 19.33 0.59
CA GLY A 303 -17.34 19.48 -0.21
C GLY A 303 -17.09 18.28 -1.12
N CYS A 304 -15.97 18.30 -1.86
CA CYS A 304 -15.63 17.21 -2.78
C CYS A 304 -14.55 16.28 -2.22
N ILE A 305 -14.45 15.07 -2.76
CA ILE A 305 -13.40 14.09 -2.45
C ILE A 305 -12.66 13.71 -3.75
N LEU A 306 -11.34 13.70 -3.71
CA LEU A 306 -10.47 13.13 -4.75
C LEU A 306 -9.78 11.88 -4.22
N MET A 307 -9.97 10.75 -4.90
CA MET A 307 -9.33 9.47 -4.60
C MET A 307 -8.22 9.20 -5.60
N THR A 308 -6.96 9.32 -5.15
CA THR A 308 -5.77 9.13 -5.99
C THR A 308 -5.35 7.66 -6.11
N THR A 309 -5.58 6.88 -5.04
CA THR A 309 -5.29 5.45 -4.96
C THR A 309 -6.33 4.73 -4.09
N ASN A 310 -6.11 3.45 -3.75
CA ASN A 310 -6.81 2.80 -2.64
C ASN A 310 -6.60 3.55 -1.31
N CYS A 311 -7.50 3.43 -0.33
CA CYS A 311 -8.68 2.55 -0.30
C CYS A 311 -9.98 3.31 -0.58
N LEU A 312 -10.63 3.04 -1.71
CA LEU A 312 -11.97 3.49 -2.01
C LEU A 312 -13.00 2.49 -1.45
N MET A 313 -13.75 2.91 -0.44
CA MET A 313 -14.96 2.19 -0.04
C MET A 313 -16.12 2.49 -1.00
N ARG A 314 -17.12 1.60 -1.06
CA ARG A 314 -18.37 1.86 -1.81
C ARG A 314 -18.92 3.25 -1.47
N PRO A 315 -18.97 4.20 -2.42
CA PRO A 315 -19.56 5.51 -2.17
C PRO A 315 -21.03 5.40 -1.77
N ARG A 316 -21.47 6.20 -0.81
CA ARG A 316 -22.90 6.38 -0.52
C ARG A 316 -23.51 7.34 -1.52
N GLU A 317 -24.80 7.18 -1.79
CA GLU A 317 -25.53 8.05 -2.73
C GLU A 317 -25.50 9.53 -2.30
N THR A 318 -25.38 9.81 -1.00
CA THR A 318 -25.28 11.16 -0.42
C THR A 318 -24.03 11.95 -0.84
N TYR A 319 -22.98 11.30 -1.35
CA TYR A 319 -21.77 11.96 -1.83
C TYR A 319 -21.23 11.40 -3.14
N LYS A 320 -21.93 10.44 -3.76
CA LYS A 320 -21.49 9.81 -5.02
C LYS A 320 -21.32 10.83 -6.15
N ASP A 321 -22.08 11.93 -6.15
CA ASP A 321 -22.02 13.00 -7.16
C ASP A 321 -20.80 13.94 -7.02
N ARG A 322 -20.07 13.85 -5.90
CA ARG A 322 -18.98 14.76 -5.49
C ARG A 322 -17.72 14.06 -4.99
N ILE A 323 -17.64 12.74 -5.19
CA ILE A 323 -16.39 11.99 -5.13
C ILE A 323 -15.88 11.78 -6.56
N PHE A 324 -14.57 11.94 -6.74
CA PHE A 324 -13.87 11.78 -8.01
C PHE A 324 -12.76 10.75 -7.83
N THR A 325 -12.51 9.95 -8.85
CA THR A 325 -11.36 9.04 -8.90
C THR A 325 -10.38 9.48 -9.99
N THR A 326 -9.13 9.05 -9.86
CA THR A 326 -8.10 9.24 -10.89
C THR A 326 -7.14 8.06 -10.91
N SER A 327 -6.15 8.07 -11.80
CA SER A 327 -5.17 7.00 -11.95
C SER A 327 -5.86 5.64 -12.21
N VAL A 328 -5.53 4.59 -11.46
CA VAL A 328 -6.11 3.23 -11.55
C VAL A 328 -7.40 3.07 -10.74
N VAL A 329 -7.81 4.09 -9.98
CA VAL A 329 -8.99 4.02 -9.10
C VAL A 329 -10.27 4.19 -9.88
N GLY A 330 -11.27 3.36 -9.59
CA GLY A 330 -12.55 3.42 -10.29
C GLY A 330 -13.70 2.80 -9.53
N TRP A 331 -14.89 3.36 -9.76
CA TRP A 331 -16.16 2.82 -9.28
C TRP A 331 -17.26 3.21 -10.26
N ASP A 332 -18.16 2.28 -10.56
CA ASP A 332 -19.26 2.53 -11.51
C ASP A 332 -20.13 3.74 -11.12
N GLY A 333 -20.26 4.69 -12.06
CA GLY A 333 -20.98 5.94 -11.88
C GLY A 333 -20.27 7.00 -11.01
N VAL A 334 -18.98 6.85 -10.73
CA VAL A 334 -18.15 7.89 -10.13
C VAL A 334 -17.34 8.60 -11.21
N LYS A 335 -17.21 9.93 -11.10
CA LYS A 335 -16.49 10.74 -12.08
C LYS A 335 -14.99 10.42 -12.06
N TYR A 336 -14.40 10.27 -13.25
CA TYR A 336 -12.99 9.96 -13.42
C TYR A 336 -12.23 11.13 -14.02
N ILE A 337 -11.12 11.50 -13.39
CA ILE A 337 -10.18 12.52 -13.88
C ILE A 337 -8.99 11.80 -14.51
N GLY A 338 -8.89 11.88 -15.84
CA GLY A 338 -7.81 11.29 -16.62
C GLY A 338 -6.52 12.12 -16.59
N VAL A 339 -5.42 11.47 -16.99
CA VAL A 339 -4.15 12.14 -17.25
C VAL A 339 -4.05 12.52 -18.74
N SER A 340 -3.65 13.75 -19.01
CA SER A 340 -3.39 14.27 -20.35
C SER A 340 -2.06 13.74 -20.90
N GLU A 341 -1.82 13.91 -22.21
CA GLU A 341 -0.58 13.47 -22.86
C GLU A 341 0.68 14.11 -22.26
N ASP A 342 0.59 15.34 -21.75
CA ASP A 342 1.67 16.06 -21.09
C ASP A 342 1.88 15.67 -19.61
N GLY A 343 1.13 14.68 -19.12
CA GLY A 343 1.19 14.20 -17.74
C GLY A 343 0.42 15.05 -16.72
N THR A 344 -0.32 16.08 -17.17
CA THR A 344 -1.16 16.91 -16.28
C THR A 344 -2.57 16.31 -16.11
N LYS A 345 -3.27 16.72 -15.06
CA LYS A 345 -4.69 16.38 -14.82
C LYS A 345 -5.50 17.66 -14.71
N ASP A 346 -6.66 17.71 -15.36
CA ASP A 346 -7.57 18.85 -15.23
C ASP A 346 -8.51 18.67 -14.03
N PHE A 347 -8.34 19.50 -13.00
CA PHE A 347 -9.19 19.51 -11.80
C PHE A 347 -10.32 20.54 -11.89
N SER A 348 -10.56 21.17 -13.04
CA SER A 348 -11.58 22.22 -13.20
C SER A 348 -12.97 21.79 -12.71
N GLU A 349 -13.40 20.56 -13.00
CA GLU A 349 -14.71 20.06 -12.62
C GLU A 349 -14.89 19.92 -11.10
N ILE A 350 -13.93 19.30 -10.42
CA ILE A 350 -13.97 19.13 -8.95
C ILE A 350 -13.85 20.48 -8.23
N ILE A 351 -13.06 21.40 -8.78
CA ILE A 351 -12.89 22.77 -8.27
C ILE A 351 -14.21 23.53 -8.35
N ASN A 352 -14.87 23.52 -9.51
CA ASN A 352 -16.15 24.22 -9.70
C ASN A 352 -17.23 23.64 -8.78
N LYS A 353 -17.29 22.30 -8.63
CA LYS A 353 -18.24 21.64 -7.74
C LYS A 353 -17.98 21.98 -6.27
N ALA A 354 -16.72 22.04 -5.82
CA ALA A 354 -16.38 22.43 -4.45
C ALA A 354 -16.83 23.87 -4.13
N LEU A 355 -16.65 24.80 -5.08
CA LEU A 355 -17.13 26.18 -4.95
C LEU A 355 -18.67 26.26 -4.88
N GLU A 356 -19.37 25.50 -5.72
CA GLU A 356 -20.84 25.41 -5.73
C GLU A 356 -21.38 24.92 -4.37
N LEU A 357 -20.72 23.94 -3.75
CA LEU A 357 -21.15 23.35 -2.48
C LEU A 357 -20.93 24.28 -1.27
N GLY A 358 -20.06 25.30 -1.38
CA GLY A 358 -19.84 26.33 -0.37
C GLY A 358 -19.07 25.89 0.89
N GLY A 359 -18.96 24.59 1.18
CA GLY A 359 -18.14 24.05 2.26
C GLY A 359 -18.70 24.22 3.67
N PHE A 360 -17.82 24.13 4.67
CA PHE A 360 -18.21 24.22 6.08
C PHE A 360 -18.64 25.66 6.43
N LYS A 361 -19.71 25.78 7.23
CA LYS A 361 -20.30 27.08 7.63
C LYS A 361 -19.49 27.78 8.73
N GLU A 362 -18.93 26.98 9.62
CA GLU A 362 -18.14 27.40 10.77
C GLU A 362 -16.80 26.67 10.74
N GLU A 363 -15.81 27.20 11.46
CA GLU A 363 -14.57 26.50 11.77
C GLU A 363 -14.58 25.98 13.21
N GLU A 364 -13.88 24.89 13.42
CA GLU A 364 -13.63 24.31 14.74
C GLU A 364 -12.30 24.84 15.31
N GLU A 365 -12.17 24.84 16.64
CA GLU A 365 -10.89 25.17 17.29
C GLU A 365 -9.79 24.24 16.78
N GLU A 366 -8.61 24.79 16.48
CA GLU A 366 -7.52 23.99 15.93
C GLU A 366 -7.09 22.91 16.92
N LYS A 367 -6.97 21.69 16.39
CA LYS A 367 -6.38 20.57 17.11
C LYS A 367 -5.28 20.01 16.24
N GLU A 368 -4.06 20.01 16.76
CA GLU A 368 -2.89 19.65 15.97
C GLU A 368 -2.35 18.26 16.34
N ILE A 369 -1.84 17.56 15.34
CA ILE A 369 -0.98 16.37 15.50
C ILE A 369 0.37 16.62 14.83
N LEU A 370 1.40 15.88 15.23
CA LEU A 370 2.75 16.05 14.71
C LEU A 370 3.08 14.99 13.66
N VAL A 371 3.61 15.42 12.51
CA VAL A 371 4.04 14.54 11.39
C VAL A 371 5.43 14.95 10.90
N GLY A 372 6.01 14.16 10.00
CA GLY A 372 7.21 14.57 9.24
C GLY A 372 8.53 14.05 9.81
N PHE A 373 8.51 12.89 10.46
CA PHE A 373 9.70 12.22 11.02
C PHE A 373 10.29 11.18 10.07
N GLY A 374 10.37 11.50 8.77
CA GLY A 374 11.09 10.66 7.80
C GLY A 374 12.57 10.47 8.18
N HIS A 375 13.29 9.60 7.47
CA HIS A 375 14.67 9.23 7.84
C HIS A 375 15.59 10.45 8.02
N ASN A 376 15.54 11.44 7.13
CA ASN A 376 16.40 12.61 7.22
C ASN A 376 16.16 13.44 8.49
N ALA A 377 14.89 13.71 8.83
CA ALA A 377 14.53 14.44 10.03
C ALA A 377 14.93 13.67 11.29
N THR A 378 14.59 12.37 11.37
CA THR A 378 14.91 11.55 12.53
C THR A 378 16.42 11.41 12.72
N LEU A 379 17.17 11.17 11.64
CA LEU A 379 18.63 11.00 11.71
C LEU A 379 19.40 12.31 11.93
N SER A 380 18.81 13.47 11.63
CA SER A 380 19.39 14.76 12.04
C SER A 380 19.47 14.92 13.56
N HIS A 381 18.71 14.12 14.32
CA HIS A 381 18.74 14.02 15.78
C HIS A 381 19.42 12.73 16.28
N ALA A 382 20.14 12.00 15.42
CA ALA A 382 20.73 10.70 15.76
C ALA A 382 21.63 10.78 17.00
N GLU A 383 22.50 11.80 17.12
CA GLU A 383 23.38 11.95 18.29
C GLU A 383 22.59 12.09 19.60
N THR A 384 21.50 12.88 19.59
CA THR A 384 20.61 13.02 20.75
C THR A 384 19.93 11.71 21.10
N ILE A 385 19.45 10.96 20.10
CA ILE A 385 18.81 9.65 20.28
C ILE A 385 19.83 8.65 20.85
N ILE A 386 21.02 8.56 20.26
CA ILE A 386 22.10 7.65 20.66
C ILE A 386 22.52 7.94 22.11
N ASN A 387 22.75 9.21 22.45
CA ASN A 387 23.12 9.59 23.81
C ASN A 387 22.00 9.28 24.80
N ALA A 388 20.74 9.52 24.45
CA ALA A 388 19.60 9.18 25.29
C ALA A 388 19.49 7.67 25.55
N VAL A 389 19.81 6.82 24.57
CA VAL A 389 19.87 5.36 24.75
C VAL A 389 21.07 4.97 25.63
N LYS A 390 22.27 5.48 25.34
CA LYS A 390 23.49 5.18 26.13
C LYS A 390 23.39 5.61 27.59
N GLU A 391 22.68 6.71 27.86
CA GLU A 391 22.41 7.22 29.21
C GLU A 391 21.22 6.52 29.90
N GLY A 392 20.56 5.57 29.24
CA GLY A 392 19.39 4.86 29.77
C GLY A 392 18.11 5.70 29.87
N LYS A 393 18.05 6.86 29.22
CA LYS A 393 16.85 7.72 29.15
C LYS A 393 15.81 7.19 28.17
N ILE A 394 16.25 6.53 27.09
CA ILE A 394 15.39 5.78 26.18
C ILE A 394 15.78 4.30 26.31
N ARG A 395 14.87 3.49 26.85
CA ARG A 395 15.10 2.06 27.04
C ARG A 395 14.79 1.25 25.79
N HIS A 396 13.73 1.59 25.06
CA HIS A 396 13.22 0.76 23.96
C HIS A 396 12.48 1.57 22.90
N PHE A 397 12.49 1.07 21.67
CA PHE A 397 11.73 1.58 20.54
C PHE A 397 10.65 0.57 20.14
N PHE A 398 9.47 1.08 19.81
CA PHE A 398 8.38 0.28 19.27
C PHE A 398 7.97 0.82 17.91
N LEU A 399 8.12 0.04 16.86
CA LEU A 399 7.45 0.33 15.60
C LEU A 399 6.05 -0.27 15.69
N ILE A 400 5.03 0.58 15.77
CA ILE A 400 3.62 0.18 15.76
C ILE A 400 2.99 0.80 14.52
N GLY A 401 2.65 0.00 13.51
CA GLY A 401 2.23 0.58 12.23
C GLY A 401 1.82 -0.43 11.18
N GLY A 402 1.67 0.05 9.95
CA GLY A 402 1.14 -0.70 8.81
C GLY A 402 -0.31 -0.34 8.53
N CYS A 403 -1.12 -1.27 8.02
CA CYS A 403 -2.46 -0.93 7.52
C CYS A 403 -3.58 -1.17 8.54
N ASP A 404 -4.45 -0.16 8.68
CA ASP A 404 -5.69 -0.27 9.45
C ASP A 404 -6.83 -0.98 8.67
N GLY A 405 -7.92 -1.31 9.35
CA GLY A 405 -9.12 -1.91 8.76
C GLY A 405 -10.32 -1.95 9.71
N ALA A 406 -11.46 -2.46 9.23
CA ALA A 406 -12.72 -2.45 9.97
C ALA A 406 -12.91 -3.60 10.98
N LYS A 407 -12.00 -4.58 11.02
CA LYS A 407 -12.19 -5.80 11.81
C LYS A 407 -12.14 -5.48 13.31
N PRO A 408 -13.09 -5.99 14.12
CA PRO A 408 -13.00 -5.92 15.58
C PRO A 408 -11.70 -6.55 16.10
N GLY A 409 -11.19 -6.05 17.24
CA GLY A 409 -9.92 -6.50 17.83
C GLY A 409 -8.73 -5.61 17.48
N ARG A 410 -8.85 -4.71 16.50
CA ARG A 410 -7.79 -3.73 16.18
C ARG A 410 -7.59 -2.65 17.26
N ASN A 411 -8.44 -2.60 18.29
CA ASN A 411 -8.17 -1.82 19.50
C ASN A 411 -6.90 -2.30 20.22
N TYR A 412 -6.45 -3.54 19.99
CA TYR A 412 -5.14 -4.04 20.39
C TYR A 412 -4.03 -2.99 20.17
N TYR A 413 -3.97 -2.37 18.98
CA TYR A 413 -2.90 -1.42 18.66
C TYR A 413 -3.02 -0.10 19.45
N THR A 414 -4.25 0.34 19.71
CA THR A 414 -4.51 1.50 20.58
C THR A 414 -4.09 1.20 22.02
N ASP A 415 -4.48 0.04 22.53
CA ASP A 415 -4.24 -0.37 23.91
C ASP A 415 -2.75 -0.65 24.14
N PHE A 416 -2.09 -1.35 23.21
CA PHE A 416 -0.65 -1.56 23.22
C PHE A 416 0.12 -0.23 23.23
N ALA A 417 -0.21 0.70 22.33
CA ALA A 417 0.46 2.00 22.26
C ALA A 417 0.33 2.79 23.57
N LYS A 418 -0.85 2.80 24.20
CA LYS A 418 -1.06 3.46 25.51
C LYS A 418 -0.25 2.84 26.64
N MET A 419 0.04 1.54 26.55
CA MET A 419 0.80 0.81 27.57
C MET A 419 2.31 0.94 27.40
N VAL A 420 2.79 1.44 26.25
CA VAL A 420 4.22 1.69 26.03
C VAL A 420 4.77 2.61 27.14
N PRO A 421 5.80 2.17 27.90
CA PRO A 421 6.37 2.95 29.00
C PRO A 421 6.88 4.33 28.60
N GLU A 422 6.83 5.29 29.53
CA GLU A 422 7.21 6.70 29.28
C GLU A 422 8.69 6.90 28.88
N ASP A 423 9.55 5.96 29.23
CA ASP A 423 10.97 5.90 28.84
C ASP A 423 11.21 5.20 27.48
N CYS A 424 10.16 5.01 26.67
CA CYS A 424 10.23 4.38 25.35
C CYS A 424 9.67 5.29 24.25
N VAL A 425 10.11 5.07 23.00
CA VAL A 425 9.69 5.81 21.80
C VAL A 425 8.84 4.93 20.89
N ILE A 426 7.80 5.51 20.29
CA ILE A 426 6.92 4.88 19.31
C ILE A 426 7.22 5.45 17.92
N LEU A 427 7.64 4.60 17.00
CA LEU A 427 7.67 4.86 15.56
C LEU A 427 6.36 4.37 14.96
N THR A 428 5.72 5.16 14.10
CA THR A 428 4.53 4.73 13.37
C THR A 428 4.58 5.13 11.91
N LEU A 429 3.89 4.37 11.08
CA LEU A 429 3.76 4.59 9.64
C LEU A 429 2.45 4.02 9.15
N ALA A 430 2.04 4.49 7.97
CA ALA A 430 0.83 4.09 7.29
C ALA A 430 -0.45 4.29 8.12
N CYS A 431 -1.59 3.90 7.57
CA CYS A 431 -2.89 4.27 8.15
C CYS A 431 -3.18 3.60 9.51
N GLY A 432 -2.40 2.59 9.93
CA GLY A 432 -2.43 2.03 11.29
C GLY A 432 -2.20 3.09 12.37
N LYS A 433 -1.47 4.17 12.05
CA LYS A 433 -1.26 5.33 12.94
C LYS A 433 -2.56 5.90 13.50
N TYR A 434 -3.67 5.85 12.76
CA TYR A 434 -4.93 6.45 13.18
C TYR A 434 -5.57 5.77 14.40
N ARG A 435 -5.04 4.61 14.81
CA ARG A 435 -5.43 3.95 16.06
C ARG A 435 -4.99 4.72 17.30
N PHE A 436 -3.97 5.57 17.21
CA PHE A 436 -3.40 6.25 18.39
C PHE A 436 -2.75 7.61 18.11
N ASN A 437 -2.61 8.07 16.86
CA ASN A 437 -1.89 9.32 16.52
C ASN A 437 -2.54 10.62 17.02
N LYS A 438 -3.79 10.56 17.51
CA LYS A 438 -4.48 11.69 18.15
C LYS A 438 -4.33 11.69 19.68
N LEU A 439 -3.60 10.74 20.25
CA LEU A 439 -3.28 10.68 21.67
C LEU A 439 -2.00 11.48 21.95
N ASP A 440 -1.92 12.07 23.13
CA ASP A 440 -0.70 12.73 23.60
C ASP A 440 0.19 11.71 24.32
N PHE A 441 1.38 11.47 23.77
CA PHE A 441 2.39 10.60 24.36
C PHE A 441 3.48 11.37 25.09
N GLY A 442 3.49 12.71 25.04
CA GLY A 442 4.52 13.55 25.65
C GLY A 442 5.89 13.43 24.97
N THR A 443 6.95 13.68 25.75
CA THR A 443 8.34 13.70 25.28
C THR A 443 9.23 12.82 26.15
N VAL A 444 10.30 12.28 25.56
CA VAL A 444 11.37 11.56 26.25
C VAL A 444 12.72 12.13 25.82
N ALA A 445 13.60 12.44 26.77
CA ALA A 445 14.89 13.09 26.51
C ALA A 445 14.81 14.37 25.62
N GLY A 446 13.70 15.11 25.72
CA GLY A 446 13.45 16.32 24.91
C GLY A 446 12.95 16.05 23.48
N LEU A 447 12.74 14.78 23.11
CA LEU A 447 12.20 14.36 21.82
C LEU A 447 10.72 13.93 21.94
N PRO A 448 9.86 14.15 20.93
CA PRO A 448 8.51 13.59 20.92
C PRO A 448 8.53 12.07 21.05
N ARG A 449 7.64 11.51 21.88
CA ARG A 449 7.54 10.04 22.07
C ARG A 449 6.87 9.33 20.90
N LEU A 450 6.04 10.02 20.12
CA LEU A 450 5.44 9.49 18.91
C LEU A 450 6.06 10.14 17.67
N LEU A 451 6.66 9.31 16.82
CA LEU A 451 7.32 9.72 15.59
C LEU A 451 6.58 9.09 14.40
N ASP A 452 5.78 9.90 13.69
CA ASP A 452 5.14 9.50 12.44
C ASP A 452 6.13 9.62 11.27
N VAL A 453 6.60 8.47 10.78
CA VAL A 453 7.60 8.40 9.71
C VAL A 453 7.00 8.51 8.32
N GLY A 454 5.67 8.45 8.17
CA GLY A 454 4.98 8.72 6.91
C GLY A 454 3.98 7.65 6.46
N GLN A 455 3.87 7.44 5.15
CA GLN A 455 2.99 6.50 4.47
C GLN A 455 3.50 5.05 4.63
N CYS A 456 2.79 4.07 4.07
CA CYS A 456 3.30 2.68 3.97
C CYS A 456 4.65 2.56 3.26
N ASN A 457 4.88 3.27 2.14
CA ASN A 457 6.19 3.30 1.47
C ASN A 457 7.32 3.87 2.34
N ASP A 458 7.00 4.68 3.35
CA ASP A 458 7.98 5.21 4.30
C ASP A 458 8.43 4.13 5.32
N ALA A 459 8.01 2.87 5.16
CA ALA A 459 8.72 1.71 5.71
C ALA A 459 10.21 1.70 5.32
N TYR A 460 10.56 2.26 4.16
CA TYR A 460 11.97 2.53 3.81
C TYR A 460 12.64 3.48 4.82
N SER A 461 11.98 4.58 5.21
CA SER A 461 12.48 5.47 6.25
C SER A 461 12.71 4.73 7.57
N ALA A 462 11.77 3.88 7.99
CA ALA A 462 11.89 3.09 9.21
C ALA A 462 13.10 2.13 9.17
N VAL A 463 13.32 1.43 8.05
CA VAL A 463 14.50 0.58 7.84
C VAL A 463 15.78 1.42 7.91
N ARG A 464 15.84 2.57 7.24
CA ARG A 464 17.02 3.46 7.28
C ARG A 464 17.34 3.96 8.68
N ILE A 465 16.31 4.30 9.47
CA ILE A 465 16.47 4.69 10.87
C ILE A 465 17.03 3.54 11.69
N ALA A 466 16.45 2.34 11.56
CA ALA A 466 16.91 1.17 12.30
C ALA A 466 18.36 0.79 11.95
N THR A 467 18.71 0.74 10.66
CA THR A 467 20.09 0.44 10.23
C THR A 467 21.08 1.47 10.76
N ALA A 468 20.78 2.77 10.67
CA ALA A 468 21.68 3.80 11.16
C ALA A 468 21.88 3.75 12.68
N LEU A 469 20.83 3.39 13.44
CA LEU A 469 20.97 3.13 14.87
C LEU A 469 21.84 1.90 15.13
N ALA A 470 21.64 0.82 14.38
CA ALA A 470 22.45 -0.40 14.51
C ALA A 470 23.94 -0.12 14.29
N ASP A 471 24.27 0.62 13.21
CA ASP A 471 25.63 1.06 12.90
C ASP A 471 26.22 1.90 14.05
N ALA A 472 25.44 2.83 14.61
CA ALA A 472 25.88 3.70 15.71
C ALA A 472 26.10 2.97 17.05
N PHE A 473 25.46 1.83 17.24
CA PHE A 473 25.65 0.94 18.40
C PHE A 473 26.61 -0.22 18.10
N GLU A 474 27.22 -0.26 16.90
CA GLU A 474 28.11 -1.34 16.45
C GLU A 474 27.44 -2.73 16.58
N THR A 475 26.16 -2.80 16.19
CA THR A 475 25.32 -4.00 16.29
C THR A 475 24.49 -4.21 15.02
N ASP A 476 23.66 -5.25 14.98
CA ASP A 476 22.72 -5.49 13.89
C ASP A 476 21.27 -5.08 14.28
N VAL A 477 20.40 -4.91 13.29
CA VAL A 477 19.02 -4.44 13.53
C VAL A 477 18.24 -5.35 14.46
N ASN A 478 18.46 -6.67 14.44
CA ASN A 478 17.75 -7.61 15.31
C ASN A 478 18.23 -7.56 16.77
N SER A 479 19.40 -6.96 17.01
CA SER A 479 20.01 -6.77 18.33
C SER A 479 19.71 -5.39 18.93
N LEU A 480 19.03 -4.51 18.19
CA LEU A 480 18.56 -3.23 18.72
C LEU A 480 17.46 -3.45 19.77
N PRO A 481 17.29 -2.51 20.73
CA PRO A 481 16.13 -2.46 21.61
C PRO A 481 14.91 -1.96 20.82
N LEU A 482 14.50 -2.71 19.80
CA LEU A 482 13.44 -2.40 18.87
C LEU A 482 12.46 -3.58 18.79
N THR A 483 11.19 -3.32 19.01
CA THR A 483 10.11 -4.28 18.73
C THR A 483 9.26 -3.76 17.57
N ILE A 484 8.98 -4.63 16.61
CA ILE A 484 8.16 -4.32 15.44
C ILE A 484 6.80 -5.01 15.58
N VAL A 485 5.74 -4.22 15.67
CA VAL A 485 4.35 -4.65 15.83
C VAL A 485 3.54 -4.20 14.60
N LEU A 486 3.41 -5.12 13.64
CA LEU A 486 2.81 -4.87 12.35
C LEU A 486 1.30 -5.13 12.35
N SER A 487 0.58 -4.17 11.81
CA SER A 487 -0.79 -4.29 11.33
C SER A 487 -0.78 -4.40 9.82
N TRP A 488 -1.60 -5.29 9.25
CA TRP A 488 -1.74 -5.40 7.81
C TRP A 488 -3.21 -5.47 7.39
N TYR A 489 -3.45 -5.18 6.11
CA TYR A 489 -4.78 -5.27 5.51
C TYR A 489 -4.69 -5.69 4.05
N GLU A 490 -3.95 -4.95 3.23
CA GLU A 490 -3.86 -5.13 1.79
C GLU A 490 -2.42 -5.38 1.33
N GLN A 491 -2.17 -5.29 0.02
CA GLN A 491 -1.00 -5.89 -0.62
C GLN A 491 0.27 -5.02 -0.53
N LYS A 492 0.16 -3.71 -0.29
CA LYS A 492 1.35 -2.90 0.03
C LYS A 492 1.97 -3.35 1.33
N ALA A 493 1.15 -3.64 2.35
CA ALA A 493 1.66 -4.24 3.60
C ALA A 493 2.28 -5.63 3.40
N VAL A 494 1.88 -6.40 2.38
CA VAL A 494 2.55 -7.66 2.01
C VAL A 494 3.93 -7.37 1.43
N ALA A 495 4.05 -6.39 0.53
CA ALA A 495 5.34 -5.97 -0.02
C ALA A 495 6.28 -5.42 1.08
N ASP A 496 5.75 -4.65 2.04
CA ASP A 496 6.53 -4.15 3.19
C ASP A 496 7.02 -5.30 4.08
N LEU A 497 6.16 -6.29 4.37
CA LEU A 497 6.56 -7.49 5.10
C LEU A 497 7.67 -8.24 4.35
N LEU A 498 7.51 -8.48 3.04
CA LEU A 498 8.52 -9.17 2.25
C LEU A 498 9.85 -8.41 2.22
N ALA A 499 9.83 -7.08 2.19
CA ALA A 499 11.03 -6.26 2.30
C ALA A 499 11.75 -6.48 3.63
N LEU A 500 11.02 -6.49 4.76
CA LEU A 500 11.60 -6.77 6.08
C LEU A 500 12.19 -8.19 6.15
N LEU A 501 11.49 -9.18 5.59
CA LEU A 501 11.99 -10.56 5.55
C LEU A 501 13.25 -10.69 4.67
N SER A 502 13.32 -10.02 3.52
CA SER A 502 14.48 -10.10 2.64
C SER A 502 15.71 -9.40 3.23
N LEU A 503 15.50 -8.37 4.06
CA LEU A 503 16.53 -7.73 4.88
C LEU A 503 16.96 -8.57 6.10
N GLY A 504 16.33 -9.73 6.33
CA GLY A 504 16.65 -10.63 7.44
C GLY A 504 16.16 -10.16 8.81
N ILE A 505 15.15 -9.28 8.84
CA ILE A 505 14.53 -8.80 10.08
C ILE A 505 13.72 -9.92 10.74
N LYS A 506 13.84 -10.06 12.06
CA LYS A 506 13.25 -11.14 12.85
C LYS A 506 12.45 -10.61 14.04
N GLY A 507 11.67 -11.50 14.67
CA GLY A 507 10.99 -11.22 15.93
C GLY A 507 9.81 -10.25 15.80
N MET A 508 9.25 -10.12 14.60
CA MET A 508 8.13 -9.22 14.33
C MET A 508 6.81 -9.81 14.82
N TYR A 509 5.96 -8.97 15.39
CA TYR A 509 4.58 -9.29 15.70
C TYR A 509 3.68 -8.93 14.52
N LEU A 510 2.76 -9.82 14.11
CA LEU A 510 1.89 -9.62 12.95
C LEU A 510 0.42 -9.85 13.30
N GLY A 511 -0.44 -8.90 12.91
CA GLY A 511 -1.88 -8.96 13.22
C GLY A 511 -2.77 -8.04 12.36
N PRO A 512 -4.09 -8.00 12.66
CA PRO A 512 -4.75 -8.67 13.78
C PRO A 512 -5.03 -10.17 13.55
N SER A 513 -4.84 -10.67 12.34
CA SER A 513 -4.77 -12.10 12.05
C SER A 513 -3.73 -12.37 10.97
N LEU A 514 -3.24 -13.61 10.91
CA LEU A 514 -2.32 -14.01 9.85
C LEU A 514 -3.02 -14.05 8.46
N PRO A 515 -2.27 -13.89 7.36
CA PRO A 515 -2.83 -13.97 6.01
C PRO A 515 -3.38 -15.35 5.67
N ALA A 516 -4.61 -15.39 5.17
CA ALA A 516 -5.31 -16.62 4.79
C ALA A 516 -4.67 -17.38 3.62
N PHE A 517 -3.79 -16.72 2.86
CA PHE A 517 -3.03 -17.31 1.76
C PHE A 517 -1.72 -17.96 2.21
N ILE A 518 -1.38 -17.92 3.50
CA ILE A 518 -0.21 -18.62 4.05
C ILE A 518 -0.65 -20.01 4.54
N SER A 519 -0.09 -21.06 3.94
CA SER A 519 -0.33 -22.44 4.38
C SER A 519 0.37 -22.73 5.72
N PRO A 520 -0.03 -23.78 6.47
CA PRO A 520 0.61 -24.12 7.74
C PRO A 520 2.12 -24.35 7.63
N ASN A 521 2.61 -25.02 6.58
CA ASN A 521 4.05 -25.27 6.41
C ASN A 521 4.82 -24.00 6.05
N VAL A 522 4.24 -23.13 5.21
CA VAL A 522 4.85 -21.82 4.89
C VAL A 522 4.87 -20.93 6.13
N LEU A 523 3.82 -20.95 6.96
CA LEU A 523 3.83 -20.26 8.26
C LEU A 523 4.93 -20.80 9.16
N GLN A 524 5.07 -22.12 9.26
CA GLN A 524 6.11 -22.74 10.08
C GLN A 524 7.51 -22.32 9.61
N TYR A 525 7.75 -22.28 8.29
CA TYR A 525 8.99 -21.75 7.75
C TYR A 525 9.25 -20.28 8.17
N LEU A 526 8.22 -19.43 8.14
CA LEU A 526 8.33 -18.04 8.57
C LEU A 526 8.62 -17.92 10.07
N VAL A 527 8.02 -18.78 10.90
CA VAL A 527 8.29 -18.86 12.34
C VAL A 527 9.73 -19.32 12.59
N ASP A 528 10.16 -20.42 11.99
CA ASP A 528 11.48 -21.01 12.23
C ASP A 528 12.62 -20.12 11.73
N THR A 529 12.40 -19.41 10.61
CA THR A 529 13.46 -18.60 9.96
C THR A 529 13.51 -17.17 10.50
N PHE A 530 12.33 -16.55 10.68
CA PHE A 530 12.19 -15.13 10.98
C PHE A 530 11.55 -14.83 12.34
N ASN A 531 11.13 -15.86 13.09
CA ASN A 531 10.49 -15.69 14.39
C ASN A 531 9.25 -14.77 14.32
N ILE A 532 8.43 -14.91 13.26
CA ILE A 532 7.16 -14.19 13.16
C ILE A 532 6.23 -14.65 14.28
N THR A 533 5.70 -13.70 15.04
CA THR A 533 4.79 -13.97 16.15
C THR A 533 3.40 -13.41 15.83
N PRO A 534 2.34 -14.22 15.80
CA PRO A 534 0.97 -13.69 15.78
C PRO A 534 0.71 -12.87 17.05
N ILE A 535 0.06 -11.72 16.94
CA ILE A 535 -0.29 -10.93 18.13
C ILE A 535 -1.19 -11.73 19.10
N SER A 536 -1.05 -11.45 20.40
CA SER A 536 -1.87 -12.01 21.48
C SER A 536 -2.67 -10.88 22.17
N THR A 537 -2.51 -10.71 23.48
CA THR A 537 -3.03 -9.56 24.21
C THR A 537 -1.96 -8.46 24.30
N PRO A 538 -2.35 -7.16 24.36
CA PRO A 538 -1.39 -6.08 24.50
C PRO A 538 -0.45 -6.24 25.70
N GLU A 539 -0.98 -6.74 26.82
CA GLU A 539 -0.24 -7.01 28.07
C GLU A 539 0.84 -8.08 27.89
N GLU A 540 0.49 -9.22 27.28
CA GLU A 540 1.41 -10.34 27.10
C GLU A 540 2.51 -10.01 26.08
N ASP A 541 2.12 -9.35 24.98
CA ASP A 541 3.05 -8.96 23.93
C ASP A 541 4.01 -7.88 24.41
N LEU A 542 3.54 -6.85 25.12
CA LEU A 542 4.40 -5.81 25.69
C LEU A 542 5.39 -6.40 26.71
N LYS A 543 4.89 -7.28 27.60
CA LYS A 543 5.75 -7.96 28.59
C LYS A 543 6.82 -8.82 27.90
N SER A 544 6.48 -9.48 26.80
CA SER A 544 7.43 -10.29 26.03
C SER A 544 8.46 -9.42 25.31
N SER A 545 8.00 -8.31 24.72
CA SER A 545 8.83 -7.33 24.00
C SER A 545 9.90 -6.72 24.91
N LEU A 546 9.53 -6.33 26.14
CA LEU A 546 10.47 -5.73 27.10
C LEU A 546 11.44 -6.74 27.74
N LYS A 547 11.17 -8.04 27.66
CA LYS A 547 12.11 -9.08 28.13
C LYS A 547 13.25 -9.32 27.15
N GLN A 548 13.04 -9.07 25.86
CA GLN A 548 14.07 -9.21 24.83
C GLN A 548 15.19 -8.16 24.98
N ALA A 549 14.97 -7.11 25.78
CA ALA A 549 15.90 -6.02 26.02
C ALA A 549 16.87 -6.22 27.21
N ASN A 550 16.87 -7.39 27.86
CA ASN A 550 17.70 -7.70 29.04
C ASN A 550 18.67 -8.86 28.80
#